data_AF-A0A535V0N2-F1
#
_entry.id   AF-A0A535V0N2-F1
#
_cell.length_a   1.000
_cell.length_b   1.000
_cell.length_c   1.000
_cell.angle_alpha   90.00
_cell.angle_beta   90.00
_cell.angle_gamma   90.00
#
_symmetry.space_group_name_H-M   'P 1'
#
loop_
_entity.id
_entity.type
_entity.pdbx_description
1 polymer ?
#
loop_
_entity_poly.entity_id
_entity_poly.type
_entity_poly.pdbx_seq_one_letter_code
_entity_poly.pdbx_strand_id
1 'polypeptide(L)'
;MAVGELRWHRDRTYGRCLPQPDGRLGARRRPRHPPGAARLRPAVLCGHAHGGEGGSARPQRHRPELPQLARPRRVGAAVPEGPDLAGAIWHPSPNFWPGREGCGVDGIVLHGTAGGDGPSVAAFLSDPSREASTHFVIGQDGAVFQLVRLRDSAWGNGIPVHSRWPLIAERTGVNPNRYTISIEHAKPSADNSDPLTPAQLRASVSLVRWLLAALPELGLAGDHLVERRDSGSLRDIVIGHCDIDSVTRAHCPGTWDWDGYLELLVADQPGGSA
;
A
#
# COMPACT_ATOMS: atom_id res chain seq x y z
N MET A 1 28.97 -13.63 24.21
CA MET A 1 29.52 -12.77 23.13
C MET A 1 28.42 -11.81 22.69
N ALA A 2 28.76 -10.54 22.47
CA ALA A 2 27.84 -9.41 22.46
C ALA A 2 26.73 -9.49 21.39
N VAL A 3 25.52 -9.12 21.82
CA VAL A 3 24.32 -8.92 20.98
C VAL A 3 24.55 -7.65 20.15
N GLY A 4 24.58 -7.76 18.84
CA GLY A 4 24.73 -6.61 17.95
C GLY A 4 23.41 -5.86 17.85
N GLU A 5 23.29 -4.70 18.51
CA GLU A 5 22.24 -3.71 18.21
C GLU A 5 22.33 -3.33 16.73
N LEU A 6 21.22 -3.47 16.01
CA LEU A 6 21.06 -2.92 14.67
C LEU A 6 21.03 -1.38 14.79
N ARG A 7 22.21 -0.75 14.81
CA ARG A 7 22.33 0.72 14.84
C ARG A 7 22.18 1.26 13.41
N TRP A 8 20.97 1.73 13.10
CA TRP A 8 20.68 2.47 11.88
C TRP A 8 21.28 3.88 11.99
N HIS A 9 22.05 4.30 10.98
CA HIS A 9 22.79 5.56 10.99
C HIS A 9 21.87 6.78 11.06
N ARG A 10 22.03 7.60 12.11
CA ARG A 10 21.29 8.86 12.38
C ARG A 10 21.72 10.06 11.51
N ASP A 11 22.59 9.87 10.54
CA ASP A 11 23.33 10.97 9.88
C ASP A 11 22.75 11.36 8.49
N ARG A 12 21.50 10.96 8.20
CA ARG A 12 20.79 11.38 6.99
C ARG A 12 19.57 12.20 7.38
N THR A 13 19.48 13.43 6.87
CA THR A 13 18.21 14.16 6.82
C THR A 13 17.35 13.52 5.73
N TYR A 14 16.18 12.98 6.09
CA TYR A 14 15.25 12.42 5.13
C TYR A 14 14.28 13.52 4.64
N GLY A 15 13.68 13.34 3.47
CA GLY A 15 13.05 14.44 2.71
C GLY A 15 11.98 15.20 3.51
N ARG A 16 12.22 16.48 3.81
CA ARG A 16 11.21 17.37 4.39
C ARG A 16 10.22 17.80 3.31
N CYS A 17 8.95 17.50 3.55
CA CYS A 17 7.85 17.98 2.75
C CYS A 17 7.83 19.53 2.77
N LEU A 18 7.98 20.16 1.60
CA LEU A 18 7.91 21.62 1.51
C LEU A 18 6.46 22.06 1.74
N PRO A 19 6.20 23.10 2.57
CA PRO A 19 4.86 23.64 2.72
C PRO A 19 4.36 24.16 1.36
N GLN A 20 3.14 23.77 0.97
CA GLN A 20 2.48 24.34 -0.22
C GLN A 20 2.19 25.83 0.07
N PRO A 21 2.58 26.76 -0.81
CA PRO A 21 2.57 28.20 -0.52
C PRO A 21 1.18 28.83 -0.32
N ASP A 22 0.08 28.10 -0.51
CA ASP A 22 -1.28 28.67 -0.55
C ASP A 22 -2.32 27.96 0.32
N GLY A 23 -1.97 26.96 1.15
CA GLY A 23 -2.86 26.38 2.17
C GLY A 23 -4.18 25.78 1.64
N ARG A 24 -4.34 25.67 0.32
CA ARG A 24 -5.48 25.06 -0.33
C ARG A 24 -5.10 23.63 -0.67
N LEU A 25 -5.71 22.67 0.01
CA LEU A 25 -5.71 21.27 -0.43
C LEU A 25 -6.07 21.27 -1.92
N GLY A 26 -5.12 20.84 -2.76
CA GLY A 26 -5.13 21.05 -4.20
C GLY A 26 -6.53 20.98 -4.80
N ALA A 27 -7.04 22.14 -5.23
CA ALA A 27 -8.32 22.22 -5.93
C ALA A 27 -8.29 21.24 -7.11
N ARG A 28 -9.36 20.46 -7.28
CA ARG A 28 -9.57 19.50 -8.37
C ARG A 28 -9.06 20.06 -9.70
N ARG A 29 -7.81 19.76 -10.06
CA ARG A 29 -7.37 19.92 -11.44
C ARG A 29 -7.97 18.73 -12.17
N ARG A 30 -9.15 18.95 -12.78
CA ARG A 30 -9.76 17.98 -13.68
C ARG A 30 -8.69 17.55 -14.71
N PRO A 31 -8.45 16.25 -14.89
CA PRO A 31 -7.71 15.78 -16.05
C PRO A 31 -8.40 16.33 -17.30
N ARG A 32 -7.62 16.88 -18.24
CA ARG A 32 -8.13 17.24 -19.56
C ARG A 32 -8.38 15.93 -20.32
N HIS A 33 -9.58 15.36 -20.21
CA HIS A 33 -10.02 14.29 -21.09
C HIS A 33 -10.42 14.86 -22.47
N PRO A 34 -10.12 14.17 -23.58
CA PRO A 34 -10.71 14.49 -24.88
C PRO A 34 -12.24 14.30 -24.83
N PRO A 35 -13.03 15.11 -25.56
CA PRO A 35 -14.48 15.08 -25.46
C PRO A 35 -15.04 13.80 -26.10
N GLY A 36 -15.65 12.92 -25.29
CA GLY A 36 -16.40 11.77 -25.81
C GLY A 36 -16.48 10.58 -24.87
N ALA A 37 -17.11 10.71 -23.71
CA ALA A 37 -17.59 9.53 -22.97
C ALA A 37 -18.90 9.86 -22.25
N ALA A 38 -19.97 9.21 -22.69
CA ALA A 38 -21.30 9.35 -22.13
C ALA A 38 -21.36 8.80 -20.70
N ARG A 39 -22.11 9.48 -19.83
CA ARG A 39 -22.39 9.05 -18.46
C ARG A 39 -23.32 7.82 -18.50
N LEU A 40 -22.89 6.70 -17.94
CA LEU A 40 -23.80 5.57 -17.65
C LEU A 40 -24.08 5.49 -16.15
N ARG A 41 -25.37 5.38 -15.83
CA ARG A 41 -25.93 5.13 -14.49
C ARG A 41 -25.79 3.66 -14.11
N PRO A 42 -25.82 3.32 -12.80
CA PRO A 42 -25.52 1.98 -12.31
C PRO A 42 -26.64 1.00 -12.68
N ALA A 43 -26.29 -0.09 -13.34
CA ALA A 43 -27.19 -1.21 -13.58
C ALA A 43 -26.91 -2.32 -12.56
N VAL A 44 -27.94 -2.61 -11.77
CA VAL A 44 -28.21 -3.92 -11.16
C VAL A 44 -28.35 -4.94 -12.30
N LEU A 45 -27.80 -6.15 -12.17
CA LEU A 45 -28.49 -7.38 -12.57
C LEU A 45 -27.77 -8.66 -12.12
N CYS A 46 -28.54 -9.56 -11.51
CA CYS A 46 -28.28 -10.99 -11.36
C CYS A 46 -28.35 -11.73 -12.71
N GLY A 47 -27.72 -12.92 -12.79
CA GLY A 47 -28.02 -13.92 -13.82
C GLY A 47 -27.18 -15.20 -13.68
N HIS A 48 -27.84 -16.33 -13.45
CA HIS A 48 -27.30 -17.68 -13.31
C HIS A 48 -26.91 -18.31 -14.67
N ALA A 49 -25.98 -19.28 -14.67
CA ALA A 49 -26.04 -20.47 -15.53
C ALA A 49 -25.18 -21.63 -15.00
N HIS A 50 -25.70 -22.85 -15.16
CA HIS A 50 -25.16 -24.15 -14.73
C HIS A 50 -24.17 -24.79 -15.73
N GLY A 51 -23.32 -25.69 -15.20
CA GLY A 51 -23.08 -27.02 -15.80
C GLY A 51 -21.68 -27.31 -16.36
N GLY A 52 -21.05 -28.41 -15.90
CA GLY A 52 -19.96 -29.09 -16.61
C GLY A 52 -18.91 -29.75 -15.71
N GLU A 53 -18.92 -31.08 -15.66
CA GLU A 53 -18.09 -31.95 -14.80
C GLU A 53 -16.67 -32.23 -15.32
N GLY A 54 -15.80 -32.68 -14.40
CA GLY A 54 -14.91 -33.83 -14.64
C GLY A 54 -13.42 -33.57 -14.93
N GLY A 55 -12.54 -33.97 -14.01
CA GLY A 55 -11.10 -34.12 -14.30
C GLY A 55 -10.19 -34.20 -13.08
N SER A 56 -10.00 -35.41 -12.54
CA SER A 56 -9.08 -35.74 -11.43
C SER A 56 -7.61 -35.74 -11.88
N ALA A 57 -6.75 -35.01 -11.16
CA ALA A 57 -5.30 -35.24 -11.15
C ALA A 57 -4.69 -34.86 -9.78
N ARG A 58 -3.98 -35.81 -9.15
CA ARG A 58 -3.27 -35.60 -7.87
C ARG A 58 -1.97 -34.81 -8.08
N PRO A 59 -1.65 -33.80 -7.26
CA PRO A 59 -0.48 -32.95 -7.48
C PRO A 59 0.80 -33.58 -6.92
N GLN A 60 1.87 -33.55 -7.71
CA GLN A 60 3.23 -33.78 -7.25
C GLN A 60 3.68 -32.57 -6.42
N ARG A 61 4.15 -32.80 -5.19
CA ARG A 61 4.67 -31.75 -4.31
C ARG A 61 6.07 -31.34 -4.78
N HIS A 62 6.15 -30.35 -5.65
CA HIS A 62 7.39 -29.60 -5.88
C HIS A 62 7.46 -28.47 -4.85
N ARG A 63 8.46 -28.50 -3.97
CA ARG A 63 8.81 -27.41 -3.06
C ARG A 63 9.52 -26.34 -3.90
N PRO A 64 8.96 -25.13 -4.10
CA PRO A 64 9.70 -24.06 -4.75
C PRO A 64 10.77 -23.57 -3.77
N GLU A 65 12.03 -23.69 -4.17
CA GLU A 65 13.18 -23.11 -3.48
C GLU A 65 13.14 -21.59 -3.68
N LEU A 66 13.21 -20.82 -2.60
CA LEU A 66 13.17 -19.36 -2.65
C LEU A 66 14.50 -18.85 -3.24
N PRO A 67 14.49 -18.03 -4.31
CA PRO A 67 15.72 -17.44 -4.82
C PRO A 67 16.30 -16.47 -3.78
N GLN A 68 17.56 -16.68 -3.40
CA GLN A 68 18.30 -15.74 -2.56
C GLN A 68 18.43 -14.40 -3.30
N LEU A 69 17.86 -13.33 -2.73
CA LEU A 69 17.82 -11.99 -3.33
C LEU A 69 19.23 -11.36 -3.37
N ALA A 70 19.71 -11.04 -4.57
CA ALA A 70 20.97 -10.34 -4.77
C ALA A 70 20.91 -8.86 -4.33
N ARG A 71 22.03 -8.35 -3.81
CA ARG A 71 22.18 -6.95 -3.38
C ARG A 71 22.24 -5.98 -4.57
N PRO A 72 21.55 -4.82 -4.55
CA PRO A 72 21.57 -3.87 -5.66
C PRO A 72 22.86 -3.02 -5.70
N ARG A 73 23.44 -2.89 -6.90
CA ARG A 73 24.46 -1.89 -7.25
C ARG A 73 23.80 -0.58 -7.73
N ARG A 74 24.37 0.58 -7.39
CA ARG A 74 24.11 1.89 -8.05
C ARG A 74 25.14 2.07 -9.18
N VAL A 75 24.94 2.75 -10.32
CA VAL A 75 24.26 4.02 -10.65
C VAL A 75 23.83 4.00 -12.14
N GLY A 76 22.74 4.68 -12.53
CA GLY A 76 22.61 5.31 -13.87
C GLY A 76 21.69 4.68 -14.92
N ALA A 77 20.75 3.80 -14.57
CA ALA A 77 19.89 3.11 -15.55
C ALA A 77 18.49 3.75 -15.69
N ALA A 78 17.92 3.67 -16.90
CA ALA A 78 16.52 3.93 -17.15
C ALA A 78 15.64 3.30 -16.07
N VAL A 79 14.54 3.97 -15.71
CA VAL A 79 13.59 3.45 -14.71
C VAL A 79 13.19 2.04 -15.16
N PRO A 80 13.47 0.97 -14.40
CA PRO A 80 13.11 -0.38 -14.82
C PRO A 80 11.61 -0.45 -15.10
N GLU A 81 11.13 -1.25 -16.04
CA GLU A 81 9.68 -1.36 -16.39
C GLU A 81 8.88 -2.34 -15.51
N GLY A 82 9.34 -2.65 -14.29
CA GLY A 82 8.76 -3.70 -13.43
C GLY A 82 8.01 -3.22 -12.18
N PRO A 83 7.85 -4.06 -11.15
CA PRO A 83 7.52 -3.63 -9.79
C PRO A 83 8.79 -3.20 -9.02
N ASP A 84 8.62 -2.46 -7.91
CA ASP A 84 9.70 -2.22 -6.93
C ASP A 84 9.89 -3.44 -6.00
N LEU A 85 8.78 -4.10 -5.64
CA LEU A 85 8.81 -5.34 -4.89
C LEU A 85 9.08 -6.52 -5.82
N ALA A 86 10.23 -7.16 -5.66
CA ALA A 86 10.55 -8.38 -6.41
C ALA A 86 9.48 -9.47 -6.14
N GLY A 87 8.96 -10.07 -7.21
CA GLY A 87 7.92 -11.10 -7.13
C GLY A 87 6.48 -10.58 -7.03
N ALA A 88 6.27 -9.26 -6.92
CA ALA A 88 4.92 -8.70 -7.06
C ALA A 88 4.41 -8.84 -8.50
N ILE A 89 3.10 -9.03 -8.65
CA ILE A 89 2.43 -8.98 -9.94
C ILE A 89 2.35 -7.51 -10.35
N TRP A 90 3.09 -7.12 -11.39
CA TRP A 90 3.06 -5.76 -11.91
C TRP A 90 1.77 -5.52 -12.69
N HIS A 91 0.93 -4.61 -12.19
CA HIS A 91 -0.33 -4.23 -12.82
C HIS A 91 -0.45 -2.69 -12.78
N PRO A 92 0.30 -1.96 -13.62
CA PRO A 92 0.48 -0.53 -13.46
C PRO A 92 -0.84 0.24 -13.58
N SER A 93 -1.07 1.15 -12.63
CA SER A 93 -2.14 2.14 -12.72
C SER A 93 -1.61 3.45 -13.31
N PRO A 94 -2.33 4.08 -14.26
CA PRO A 94 -2.01 5.43 -14.73
C PRO A 94 -2.47 6.52 -13.75
N ASN A 95 -3.21 6.15 -12.69
CA ASN A 95 -3.87 7.06 -11.77
C ASN A 95 -2.94 7.44 -10.62
N PHE A 96 -1.85 8.14 -10.91
CA PHE A 96 -0.90 8.60 -9.89
C PHE A 96 -0.38 9.99 -10.25
N TRP A 97 0.26 10.63 -9.27
CA TRP A 97 1.09 11.79 -9.54
C TRP A 97 2.56 11.39 -9.55
N PRO A 98 3.32 11.78 -10.58
CA PRO A 98 4.76 11.57 -10.60
C PRO A 98 5.45 12.24 -9.42
N GLY A 99 6.31 11.49 -8.73
CA GLY A 99 7.00 11.96 -7.54
C GLY A 99 6.10 12.17 -6.33
N ARG A 100 6.69 12.79 -5.31
CA ARG A 100 6.07 13.08 -4.00
C ARG A 100 6.15 14.55 -3.59
N GLU A 101 6.44 15.44 -4.54
CA GLU A 101 6.60 16.89 -4.31
C GLU A 101 7.59 17.22 -3.17
N GLY A 102 8.67 16.44 -3.07
CA GLY A 102 9.71 16.60 -2.05
C GLY A 102 9.42 15.94 -0.71
N CYS A 103 8.23 15.35 -0.52
CA CYS A 103 7.87 14.67 0.71
C CYS A 103 8.44 13.25 0.75
N GLY A 104 9.03 12.87 1.89
CA GLY A 104 9.29 11.47 2.22
C GLY A 104 8.00 10.75 2.63
N VAL A 105 8.03 9.42 2.62
CA VAL A 105 6.96 8.56 3.15
C VAL A 105 7.03 8.57 4.67
N ASP A 106 6.01 9.12 5.31
CA ASP A 106 5.84 9.16 6.77
C ASP A 106 4.89 8.07 7.29
N GLY A 107 4.05 7.47 6.42
CA GLY A 107 3.09 6.46 6.83
C GLY A 107 2.73 5.41 5.77
N ILE A 108 2.26 4.26 6.23
CA ILE A 108 1.72 3.17 5.45
C ILE A 108 0.24 3.05 5.84
N VAL A 109 -0.65 3.19 4.85
CA VAL A 109 -2.11 3.19 5.07
C VAL A 109 -2.67 1.86 4.60
N LEU A 110 -3.34 1.17 5.51
CA LEU A 110 -4.01 -0.10 5.26
C LEU A 110 -5.48 0.16 4.92
N HIS A 111 -5.91 -0.35 3.78
CA HIS A 111 -7.26 -0.25 3.25
C HIS A 111 -7.90 -1.63 3.14
N GLY A 112 -9.23 -1.65 3.15
CA GLY A 112 -10.05 -2.79 2.77
C GLY A 112 -10.91 -2.40 1.57
N THR A 113 -11.01 -3.30 0.59
CA THR A 113 -11.56 -2.96 -0.73
C THR A 113 -13.07 -2.80 -0.76
N ALA A 114 -13.79 -3.24 0.27
CA ALA A 114 -15.25 -3.23 0.36
C ALA A 114 -15.92 -3.86 -0.88
N GLY A 115 -15.36 -4.96 -1.37
CA GLY A 115 -15.77 -5.67 -2.57
C GLY A 115 -14.59 -6.19 -3.39
N GLY A 116 -14.87 -7.18 -4.24
CA GLY A 116 -13.92 -7.72 -5.20
C GLY A 116 -12.84 -8.62 -4.60
N ASP A 117 -12.08 -9.24 -5.49
CA ASP A 117 -10.87 -10.00 -5.20
C ASP A 117 -9.61 -9.21 -5.62
N GLY A 118 -8.42 -9.76 -5.34
CA GLY A 118 -7.15 -9.10 -5.68
C GLY A 118 -7.05 -8.71 -7.16
N PRO A 119 -7.25 -9.64 -8.11
CA PRO A 119 -7.20 -9.33 -9.54
C PRO A 119 -8.22 -8.29 -10.00
N SER A 120 -9.49 -8.41 -9.61
CA SER A 120 -10.53 -7.46 -10.04
C SER A 120 -10.32 -6.07 -9.46
N VAL A 121 -9.84 -5.97 -8.22
CA VAL A 121 -9.48 -4.69 -7.60
C VAL A 121 -8.27 -4.06 -8.28
N ALA A 122 -7.23 -4.86 -8.59
CA ALA A 122 -6.06 -4.37 -9.32
C ALA A 122 -6.44 -3.83 -10.71
N ALA A 123 -7.29 -4.54 -11.44
CA ALA A 123 -7.83 -4.10 -12.72
C ALA A 123 -8.65 -2.81 -12.59
N PHE A 124 -9.55 -2.76 -11.58
CA PHE A 124 -10.35 -1.57 -11.31
C PHE A 124 -9.48 -0.34 -11.02
N LEU A 125 -8.49 -0.44 -10.12
CA LEU A 125 -7.64 0.68 -9.75
C LEU A 125 -6.65 1.09 -10.85
N SER A 126 -6.51 0.28 -11.89
CA SER A 126 -5.66 0.57 -13.06
C SER A 126 -6.43 1.10 -14.26
N ASP A 127 -7.76 1.14 -14.19
CA ASP A 127 -8.60 1.73 -15.22
C ASP A 127 -8.44 3.27 -15.21
N PRO A 128 -8.03 3.89 -16.34
CA PRO A 128 -7.76 5.34 -16.43
C PRO A 128 -9.01 6.21 -16.25
N SER A 129 -10.21 5.63 -16.30
CA SER A 129 -11.45 6.33 -15.99
C SER A 129 -11.69 6.49 -14.48
N ARG A 130 -10.91 5.81 -13.64
CA ARG A 130 -11.00 5.90 -12.19
C ARG A 130 -10.15 7.04 -11.66
N GLU A 131 -10.67 7.75 -10.68
CA GLU A 131 -9.93 8.77 -9.94
C GLU A 131 -9.35 8.19 -8.62
N ALA A 132 -8.83 6.97 -8.67
CA ALA A 132 -8.31 6.24 -7.50
C ALA A 132 -7.22 5.24 -7.89
N SER A 133 -6.28 5.00 -6.97
CA SER A 133 -5.26 3.94 -7.04
C SER A 133 -4.65 3.71 -5.66
N THR A 134 -3.93 2.60 -5.50
CA THR A 134 -3.03 2.36 -4.36
C THR A 134 -1.67 1.90 -4.86
N HIS A 135 -0.68 1.80 -3.97
CA HIS A 135 0.62 1.28 -4.37
C HIS A 135 0.55 -0.23 -4.52
N PHE A 136 -0.16 -0.90 -3.62
CA PHE A 136 -0.31 -2.35 -3.60
C PHE A 136 -1.76 -2.79 -3.39
N VAL A 137 -2.08 -3.98 -3.90
CA VAL A 137 -3.29 -4.74 -3.59
C VAL A 137 -2.87 -6.14 -3.14
N ILE A 138 -3.46 -6.64 -2.05
CA ILE A 138 -3.23 -8.00 -1.55
C ILE A 138 -4.52 -8.81 -1.69
N GLY A 139 -4.48 -9.85 -2.53
CA GLY A 139 -5.57 -10.80 -2.70
C GLY A 139 -5.80 -11.65 -1.44
N GLN A 140 -6.99 -12.26 -1.34
CA GLN A 140 -7.32 -13.16 -0.23
C GLN A 140 -6.45 -14.43 -0.21
N ASP A 141 -5.79 -14.77 -1.33
CA ASP A 141 -4.82 -15.84 -1.47
C ASP A 141 -3.38 -15.44 -1.09
N GLY A 142 -3.15 -14.16 -0.75
CA GLY A 142 -1.84 -13.60 -0.46
C GLY A 142 -1.06 -13.11 -1.68
N ALA A 143 -1.63 -13.16 -2.90
CA ALA A 143 -0.99 -12.56 -4.06
C ALA A 143 -0.86 -11.04 -3.88
N VAL A 144 0.33 -10.50 -4.16
CA VAL A 144 0.62 -9.07 -4.04
C VAL A 144 0.75 -8.47 -5.44
N PHE A 145 -0.13 -7.54 -5.76
CA PHE A 145 -0.07 -6.72 -6.95
C PHE A 145 0.58 -5.39 -6.60
N GLN A 146 1.47 -4.88 -7.46
CA GLN A 146 1.97 -3.52 -7.36
C GLN A 146 1.45 -2.70 -8.54
N LEU A 147 0.82 -1.56 -8.25
CA LEU A 147 0.12 -0.71 -9.21
C LEU A 147 0.84 0.62 -9.41
N VAL A 148 1.38 1.19 -8.33
CA VAL A 148 2.11 2.47 -8.35
C VAL A 148 3.47 2.28 -7.71
N ARG A 149 4.48 2.94 -8.29
CA ARG A 149 5.86 2.90 -7.77
C ARG A 149 5.99 3.62 -6.44
N LEU A 150 6.89 3.17 -5.58
CA LEU A 150 7.13 3.78 -4.26
C LEU A 150 7.50 5.26 -4.34
N ARG A 151 8.22 5.65 -5.40
CA ARG A 151 8.65 7.04 -5.64
C ARG A 151 7.53 7.98 -6.06
N ASP A 152 6.40 7.43 -6.49
CA ASP A 152 5.26 8.16 -7.04
C ASP A 152 4.12 8.18 -6.00
N SER A 153 3.14 9.08 -6.16
CA SER A 153 2.02 9.22 -5.22
C SER A 153 0.75 8.58 -5.78
N ALA A 154 0.33 7.44 -5.22
CA ALA A 154 -0.99 6.85 -5.49
C ALA A 154 -2.13 7.71 -4.92
N TRP A 155 -3.35 7.55 -5.43
CA TRP A 155 -4.51 8.36 -5.04
C TRP A 155 -5.42 7.68 -4.00
N GLY A 156 -4.83 6.92 -3.06
CA GLY A 156 -5.57 6.01 -2.19
C GLY A 156 -6.34 6.66 -1.05
N ASN A 157 -5.89 7.83 -0.57
CA ASN A 157 -6.42 8.41 0.66
C ASN A 157 -7.56 9.41 0.44
N GLY A 158 -7.69 9.95 -0.77
CA GLY A 158 -8.61 11.04 -1.09
C GLY A 158 -8.20 12.39 -0.47
N ILE A 159 -9.20 13.19 -0.09
CA ILE A 159 -9.02 14.44 0.65
C ILE A 159 -9.71 14.25 2.01
N PRO A 160 -8.98 14.24 3.12
CA PRO A 160 -9.54 13.94 4.43
C PRO A 160 -10.45 15.08 4.93
N VAL A 161 -11.59 14.72 5.51
CA VAL A 161 -12.49 15.67 6.20
C VAL A 161 -12.04 15.90 7.64
N HIS A 162 -11.85 14.81 8.39
CA HIS A 162 -11.31 14.87 9.75
C HIS A 162 -10.42 13.67 10.01
N SER A 163 -9.13 13.94 10.24
CA SER A 163 -8.15 12.92 10.54
C SER A 163 -7.95 12.74 12.05
N ARG A 164 -7.66 11.51 12.47
CA ARG A 164 -7.22 11.15 13.82
C ARG A 164 -5.71 10.87 13.87
N TRP A 165 -5.05 10.83 12.71
CA TRP A 165 -3.62 10.58 12.60
C TRP A 165 -2.83 11.83 12.98
N PRO A 166 -2.05 11.85 14.08
CA PRO A 166 -1.42 13.07 14.58
C PRO A 166 -0.47 13.74 13.56
N LEU A 167 0.26 12.95 12.78
CA LEU A 167 1.24 13.45 11.82
C LEU A 167 0.62 14.30 10.70
N ILE A 168 -0.67 14.15 10.45
CA ILE A 168 -1.36 14.95 9.44
C ILE A 168 -1.36 16.45 9.80
N ALA A 169 -1.36 16.79 11.09
CA ALA A 169 -1.38 18.17 11.57
C ALA A 169 -0.05 18.88 11.27
N GLU A 170 1.04 18.13 11.33
CA GLU A 170 2.39 18.59 10.94
C GLU A 170 2.55 18.76 9.42
N ARG A 171 1.58 18.26 8.64
CA ARG A 171 1.54 18.30 7.17
C ARG A 171 0.33 19.11 6.65
N THR A 172 -0.16 20.08 7.44
CA THR A 172 -1.32 20.92 7.08
C THR A 172 -1.18 21.52 5.68
N GLY A 173 -2.22 21.38 4.84
CA GLY A 173 -2.23 21.87 3.46
C GLY A 173 -1.61 20.93 2.43
N VAL A 174 -0.96 19.83 2.86
CA VAL A 174 -0.41 18.81 1.95
C VAL A 174 -1.34 17.60 1.90
N ASN A 175 -1.63 17.12 0.68
CA ASN A 175 -2.44 15.91 0.52
C ASN A 175 -1.69 14.66 1.06
N PRO A 176 -2.32 13.81 1.91
CA PRO A 176 -1.67 12.64 2.51
C PRO A 176 -1.15 11.61 1.50
N ASN A 177 -1.68 11.57 0.28
CA ASN A 177 -1.13 10.75 -0.80
C ASN A 177 0.36 11.06 -1.09
N ARG A 178 0.84 12.28 -0.81
CA ARG A 178 2.23 12.69 -1.04
C ARG A 178 3.22 12.03 -0.11
N TYR A 179 2.83 11.73 1.13
CA TYR A 179 3.72 11.24 2.18
C TYR A 179 3.26 9.90 2.76
N THR A 180 2.46 9.13 2.02
CA THR A 180 2.06 7.78 2.42
C THR A 180 2.20 6.73 1.32
N ILE A 181 2.22 5.46 1.74
CA ILE A 181 2.05 4.28 0.90
C ILE A 181 0.72 3.61 1.24
N SER A 182 -0.25 3.62 0.32
CA SER A 182 -1.52 2.89 0.45
C SER A 182 -1.44 1.44 -0.02
N ILE A 183 -2.01 0.52 0.77
CA ILE A 183 -2.13 -0.92 0.51
C ILE A 183 -3.60 -1.34 0.66
N GLU A 184 -4.20 -1.86 -0.41
CA GLU A 184 -5.52 -2.49 -0.37
C GLU A 184 -5.45 -3.96 0.05
N HIS A 185 -6.38 -4.39 0.89
CA HIS A 185 -6.61 -5.78 1.24
C HIS A 185 -7.97 -6.19 0.69
N ALA A 186 -7.99 -7.15 -0.24
CA ALA A 186 -9.22 -7.67 -0.82
C ALA A 186 -10.15 -8.21 0.28
N LYS A 187 -11.30 -7.54 0.44
CA LYS A 187 -12.37 -7.86 1.39
C LYS A 187 -13.70 -7.86 0.63
N PRO A 188 -14.27 -9.03 0.28
CA PRO A 188 -15.47 -9.12 -0.55
C PRO A 188 -16.72 -8.45 0.03
N SER A 189 -16.85 -8.36 1.35
CA SER A 189 -17.97 -7.74 2.03
C SER A 189 -17.90 -6.22 1.91
N ALA A 190 -19.00 -5.61 1.47
CA ALA A 190 -19.10 -4.17 1.19
C ALA A 190 -18.91 -3.27 2.42
N ASP A 191 -18.95 -3.84 3.63
CA ASP A 191 -18.75 -3.15 4.90
C ASP A 191 -17.34 -3.38 5.49
N ASN A 192 -16.45 -4.06 4.76
CA ASN A 192 -15.11 -4.46 5.21
C ASN A 192 -15.10 -5.37 6.46
N SER A 193 -16.19 -6.08 6.75
CA SER A 193 -16.30 -6.95 7.92
C SER A 193 -15.43 -8.22 7.84
N ASP A 194 -14.97 -8.61 6.64
CA ASP A 194 -14.14 -9.80 6.48
C ASP A 194 -12.84 -9.69 7.28
N PRO A 195 -12.48 -10.71 8.08
CA PRO A 195 -11.14 -10.82 8.63
C PRO A 195 -10.14 -11.12 7.51
N LEU A 196 -8.88 -10.75 7.70
CA LEU A 196 -7.83 -11.16 6.77
C LEU A 196 -7.69 -12.69 6.80
N THR A 197 -7.53 -13.29 5.62
CA THR A 197 -7.16 -14.71 5.56
C THR A 197 -5.73 -14.89 6.09
N PRO A 198 -5.33 -16.10 6.53
CA PRO A 198 -3.95 -16.35 6.94
C PRO A 198 -2.91 -16.03 5.86
N ALA A 199 -3.24 -16.24 4.58
CA ALA A 199 -2.33 -15.94 3.47
C ALA A 199 -2.21 -14.43 3.24
N GLN A 200 -3.33 -13.71 3.28
CA GLN A 200 -3.37 -12.26 3.16
C GLN A 200 -2.66 -11.57 4.32
N LEU A 201 -2.85 -12.03 5.57
CA LEU A 201 -2.15 -11.54 6.75
C LEU A 201 -0.63 -11.72 6.62
N ARG A 202 -0.16 -12.91 6.23
CA ARG A 202 1.29 -13.17 6.02
C ARG A 202 1.88 -12.28 4.93
N ALA A 203 1.17 -12.11 3.81
CA ALA A 203 1.60 -11.24 2.73
C ALA A 203 1.66 -9.77 3.17
N SER A 204 0.64 -9.30 3.90
CA SER A 204 0.58 -7.95 4.45
C SER A 204 1.73 -7.65 5.41
N VAL A 205 1.95 -8.52 6.41
CA VAL A 205 3.06 -8.39 7.37
C VAL A 205 4.40 -8.38 6.65
N SER A 206 4.59 -9.28 5.67
CA SER A 206 5.84 -9.35 4.89
C SER A 206 6.07 -8.08 4.06
N LEU A 207 5.02 -7.57 3.42
CA LEU A 207 5.06 -6.35 2.62
C LEU A 207 5.38 -5.12 3.48
N VAL A 208 4.68 -4.96 4.60
CA VAL A 208 4.88 -3.80 5.49
C VAL A 208 6.29 -3.81 6.09
N ARG A 209 6.79 -4.98 6.51
CA ARG A 209 8.18 -5.13 6.96
C ARG A 209 9.19 -4.75 5.87
N TRP A 210 8.97 -5.23 4.65
CA TRP A 210 9.80 -4.88 3.52
C TRP A 210 9.77 -3.37 3.27
N LEU A 211 8.59 -2.71 3.30
CA LEU A 211 8.48 -1.26 3.14
C LEU A 211 9.25 -0.49 4.21
N LEU A 212 9.10 -0.89 5.49
CA LEU A 212 9.80 -0.27 6.62
C LEU A 212 11.33 -0.37 6.50
N ALA A 213 11.84 -1.43 5.85
CA ALA A 213 13.26 -1.60 5.57
C ALA A 213 13.71 -0.89 4.28
N ALA A 214 12.92 -0.98 3.20
CA ALA A 214 13.28 -0.52 1.86
C ALA A 214 13.17 0.99 1.70
N LEU A 215 12.17 1.64 2.30
CA LEU A 215 11.95 3.08 2.11
C LEU A 215 13.16 3.93 2.54
N PRO A 216 13.83 3.69 3.69
CA PRO A 216 15.05 4.42 4.04
C PRO A 216 16.24 4.12 3.12
N GLU A 217 16.43 2.86 2.72
CA GLU A 217 17.53 2.44 1.83
C GLU A 217 17.41 3.08 0.44
N LEU A 218 16.17 3.24 -0.05
CA LEU A 218 15.85 3.91 -1.29
C LEU A 218 15.91 5.45 -1.17
N GLY A 219 16.04 6.00 0.04
CA GLY A 219 15.97 7.44 0.29
C GLY A 219 14.56 8.01 0.08
N LEU A 220 13.52 7.19 0.25
CA LEU A 220 12.11 7.55 0.10
C LEU A 220 11.38 7.73 1.43
N ALA A 221 11.97 7.30 2.55
CA ALA A 221 11.39 7.54 3.88
C ALA A 221 11.37 9.03 4.23
N GLY A 222 10.41 9.44 5.04
CA GLY A 222 10.44 10.70 5.78
C GLY A 222 10.96 10.49 7.20
N ASP A 223 11.29 11.59 7.87
CA ASP A 223 11.88 11.56 9.22
C ASP A 223 10.97 10.83 10.22
N HIS A 224 9.64 11.03 10.15
CA HIS A 224 8.71 10.38 11.09
C HIS A 224 8.68 8.86 10.95
N LEU A 225 8.73 8.35 9.72
CA LEU A 225 8.77 6.91 9.48
C LEU A 225 10.01 6.28 10.12
N VAL A 226 11.17 6.92 9.96
CA VAL A 226 12.43 6.42 10.53
C VAL A 226 12.39 6.48 12.05
N GLU A 227 12.03 7.63 12.62
CA GLU A 227 12.00 7.83 14.07
C GLU A 227 11.03 6.87 14.77
N ARG A 228 9.80 6.73 14.26
CA ARG A 228 8.76 5.91 14.89
C ARG A 228 8.99 4.42 14.71
N ARG A 229 9.59 4.01 13.57
CA ARG A 229 10.04 2.64 13.36
C ARG A 229 11.09 2.26 14.40
N ASP A 230 12.09 3.12 14.61
CA ASP A 230 13.20 2.85 15.50
C ASP A 230 12.81 2.95 16.99
N SER A 231 11.77 3.73 17.33
CA SER A 231 11.22 3.80 18.70
C SER A 231 10.20 2.69 19.03
N GLY A 232 9.82 1.85 18.06
CA GLY A 232 8.79 0.82 18.24
C GLY A 232 7.34 1.34 18.20
N SER A 233 7.14 2.62 17.84
CA SER A 233 5.83 3.27 17.77
C SER A 233 5.12 2.99 16.44
N LEU A 234 5.05 1.72 16.04
CA LEU A 234 4.59 1.34 14.69
C LEU A 234 3.16 1.75 14.38
N ARG A 235 2.26 1.84 15.38
CA ARG A 235 0.88 2.28 15.17
C ARG A 235 0.77 3.74 14.72
N ASP A 236 1.81 4.55 14.94
CA ASP A 236 1.88 5.93 14.48
C ASP A 236 2.20 6.03 12.98
N ILE A 237 2.73 4.98 12.36
CA ILE A 237 3.20 4.97 10.96
C ILE A 237 2.61 3.83 10.13
N VAL A 238 1.95 2.85 10.75
CA VAL A 238 1.12 1.85 10.11
C VAL A 238 -0.30 2.07 10.61
N ILE A 239 -1.15 2.60 9.73
CA ILE A 239 -2.44 3.17 10.09
C ILE A 239 -3.56 2.64 9.20
N GLY A 240 -4.80 2.74 9.66
CA GLY A 240 -5.97 2.48 8.84
C GLY A 240 -6.39 3.71 8.04
N HIS A 241 -7.15 3.53 6.97
CA HIS A 241 -7.74 4.66 6.24
C HIS A 241 -8.68 5.50 7.12
N CYS A 242 -9.30 4.90 8.15
CA CYS A 242 -10.10 5.58 9.16
C CYS A 242 -9.30 6.54 10.05
N ASP A 243 -7.98 6.37 10.17
CA ASP A 243 -7.12 7.33 10.87
C ASP A 243 -6.87 8.56 10.00
N ILE A 244 -6.79 8.39 8.67
CA ILE A 244 -6.71 9.51 7.73
C ILE A 244 -8.03 10.27 7.65
N ASP A 245 -9.17 9.58 7.57
CA ASP A 245 -10.49 10.21 7.56
C ASP A 245 -11.52 9.42 8.37
N SER A 246 -11.76 9.89 9.58
CA SER A 246 -12.69 9.28 10.53
C SER A 246 -14.17 9.54 10.25
N VAL A 247 -14.48 10.32 9.21
CA VAL A 247 -15.86 10.66 8.81
C VAL A 247 -16.25 9.84 7.57
N THR A 248 -15.54 10.02 6.46
CA THR A 248 -15.92 9.38 5.20
C THR A 248 -15.33 7.97 5.04
N ARG A 249 -14.33 7.62 5.85
CA ARG A 249 -13.62 6.34 5.82
C ARG A 249 -13.61 5.63 7.17
N ALA A 250 -14.59 5.94 8.03
CA ALA A 250 -14.70 5.42 9.40
C ALA A 250 -14.63 3.88 9.51
N HIS A 251 -15.06 3.16 8.47
CA HIS A 251 -15.11 1.69 8.42
C HIS A 251 -14.00 1.05 7.60
N CYS A 252 -13.00 1.80 7.13
CA CYS A 252 -11.87 1.26 6.36
C CYS A 252 -10.61 1.25 7.25
N PRO A 253 -9.88 0.12 7.40
CA PRO A 253 -9.98 -1.14 6.65
C PRO A 253 -11.00 -2.15 7.18
N GLY A 254 -11.85 -1.78 8.14
CA GLY A 254 -12.86 -2.64 8.74
C GLY A 254 -12.28 -3.53 9.83
N THR A 255 -12.74 -4.79 9.92
CA THR A 255 -12.27 -5.75 10.93
C THR A 255 -10.75 -5.91 10.84
N TRP A 256 -10.04 -5.56 11.91
CA TRP A 256 -8.58 -5.62 11.99
C TRP A 256 -8.11 -5.86 13.42
N ASP A 257 -7.33 -6.93 13.62
CA ASP A 257 -6.64 -7.19 14.89
C ASP A 257 -5.34 -6.37 14.92
N TRP A 258 -5.43 -5.12 15.38
CA TRP A 258 -4.29 -4.20 15.37
C TRP A 258 -3.17 -4.66 16.30
N ASP A 259 -3.50 -5.13 17.49
CA ASP A 259 -2.48 -5.55 18.47
C ASP A 259 -1.72 -6.77 17.94
N GLY A 260 -2.42 -7.82 17.51
CA GLY A 260 -1.80 -9.00 16.91
C GLY A 260 -1.03 -8.68 15.62
N TYR A 261 -1.53 -7.76 14.78
CA TYR A 261 -0.83 -7.34 13.57
C TYR A 261 0.49 -6.63 13.89
N LEU A 262 0.50 -5.71 14.86
CA LEU A 262 1.71 -4.99 15.27
C LEU A 262 2.73 -5.91 15.94
N GLU A 263 2.28 -6.85 16.77
CA GLU A 263 3.14 -7.92 17.33
C GLU A 263 3.81 -8.71 16.20
N LEU A 264 3.05 -9.09 15.18
CA LEU A 264 3.56 -9.77 14.00
C LEU A 264 4.52 -8.92 13.16
N LEU A 265 4.52 -7.59 13.26
CA LEU A 265 5.50 -6.73 12.57
C LEU A 265 6.85 -6.69 13.30
N VAL A 266 6.86 -6.83 14.63
CA VAL A 266 8.10 -6.77 15.44
C VAL A 266 8.68 -8.13 15.80
N ALA A 267 7.89 -9.21 15.71
CA ALA A 267 8.34 -10.55 16.07
C ALA A 267 9.55 -11.03 15.24
N ASP A 268 10.59 -11.56 15.88
CA ASP A 268 11.69 -12.19 15.15
C ASP A 268 11.17 -13.31 14.24
N GLN A 269 11.64 -13.33 13.00
CA GLN A 269 11.37 -14.46 12.10
C GLN A 269 12.03 -15.70 12.71
N PRO A 270 11.32 -16.83 12.85
CA PRO A 270 11.98 -18.07 13.23
C PRO A 270 12.99 -18.45 12.12
N GLY A 271 14.28 -18.25 12.42
CA GLY A 271 15.43 -18.89 11.79
C GLY A 271 15.39 -19.07 10.27
N GLY A 272 15.67 -18.00 9.52
CA GLY A 272 16.36 -18.14 8.24
C GLY A 272 17.84 -18.42 8.50
N SER A 273 18.16 -19.65 8.91
CA SER A 273 19.53 -20.08 9.18
C SER A 273 20.38 -20.07 7.90
N ALA A 274 21.57 -19.48 8.05
CA ALA A 274 22.82 -19.56 7.28
C ALA A 274 22.88 -20.44 6.02
#